data_AF-A0A7C5LAV7-F1
#
_entry.id   AF-A0A7C5LAV7-F1
#
_cell.length_a   1.000
_cell.length_b   1.000
_cell.length_c   1.000
_cell.angle_alpha   90.00
_cell.angle_beta   90.00
_cell.angle_gamma   90.00
#
_symmetry.space_group_name_H-M   'P 1'
#
loop_
_entity.id
_entity.type
_entity.pdbx_description
1 polymer ?
#
loop_
_entity_poly.entity_id
_entity_poly.type
_entity_poly.pdbx_seq_one_letter_code
_entity_poly.pdbx_strand_id
1 'polypeptide(L)'
;MKERRRARIRRSGLPEAWRRIVKRSVPYVRLLPPADRVELEGKILVFLAEKRFEGTAGLAISDQIRLTIAAQACILLLHRRTDYYPGLYSIVVYPRSYV
;
A
#
# COMPACT_ATOMS: atom_id res chain seq x y z
N MET A 1 -1.52 -20.12 -9.17
CA MET A 1 -2.46 -19.84 -8.06
C MET A 1 -2.35 -18.42 -7.50
N LYS A 2 -1.14 -17.86 -7.32
CA LYS A 2 -0.88 -16.50 -6.78
C LYS A 2 -1.63 -15.38 -7.51
N GLU A 3 -1.61 -15.37 -8.84
CA GLU A 3 -2.27 -14.31 -9.62
C GLU A 3 -3.80 -14.30 -9.50
N ARG A 4 -4.43 -15.48 -9.35
CA ARG A 4 -5.87 -15.58 -9.11
C ARG A 4 -6.26 -14.96 -7.75
N ARG A 5 -5.45 -15.18 -6.71
CA ARG A 5 -5.63 -14.54 -5.39
C ARG A 5 -5.48 -13.03 -5.48
N ARG A 6 -4.43 -12.54 -6.16
CA ARG A 6 -4.21 -11.10 -6.39
C ARG A 6 -5.37 -10.47 -7.14
N ALA A 7 -5.87 -11.11 -8.20
CA ALA A 7 -7.01 -10.64 -8.96
C ALA A 7 -8.28 -10.50 -8.11
N ARG A 8 -8.55 -11.46 -7.21
CA ARG A 8 -9.68 -11.39 -6.28
C ARG A 8 -9.54 -10.21 -5.30
N ILE A 9 -8.34 -9.99 -4.76
CA ILE A 9 -8.06 -8.88 -3.84
C ILE A 9 -8.19 -7.53 -4.54
N ARG A 10 -7.66 -7.37 -5.75
CA ARG A 10 -7.79 -6.11 -6.51
C ARG A 10 -9.25 -5.74 -6.77
N ARG A 11 -10.13 -6.73 -6.94
CA ARG A 11 -11.56 -6.52 -7.21
C ARG A 11 -12.38 -6.13 -5.98
N SER A 12 -11.90 -6.36 -4.75
CA SER A 12 -12.69 -6.03 -3.57
C SER A 12 -12.82 -4.52 -3.34
N GLY A 13 -11.94 -3.72 -3.95
CA GLY A 13 -11.90 -2.27 -3.76
C GLY A 13 -11.41 -1.87 -2.37
N LEU A 14 -10.87 -0.66 -2.27
CA LEU A 14 -10.38 -0.15 -0.98
C LEU A 14 -11.57 0.38 -0.15
N PRO A 15 -11.74 -0.06 1.11
CA PRO A 15 -12.80 0.47 1.97
C PRO A 15 -12.75 1.99 2.09
N GLU A 16 -13.90 2.64 2.25
CA GLU A 16 -13.97 4.11 2.26
C GLU A 16 -13.15 4.76 3.39
N ALA A 17 -13.12 4.15 4.57
CA ALA A 17 -12.27 4.59 5.68
C ALA A 17 -10.78 4.60 5.28
N TRP A 18 -10.33 3.56 4.59
CA TRP A 18 -8.95 3.44 4.12
C TRP A 18 -8.66 4.41 2.97
N ARG A 19 -9.61 4.65 2.07
CA ARG A 19 -9.50 5.70 1.04
C ARG A 19 -9.30 7.08 1.66
N ARG A 20 -10.01 7.41 2.74
CA ARG A 20 -9.84 8.69 3.46
C ARG A 20 -8.44 8.82 4.03
N ILE A 21 -7.92 7.76 4.65
CA ILE A 21 -6.55 7.71 5.18
C ILE A 21 -5.54 7.95 4.04
N VAL A 22 -5.62 7.20 2.95
CA VAL A 22 -4.70 7.33 1.82
C VAL A 22 -4.73 8.75 1.25
N LYS A 23 -5.93 9.32 1.00
CA LYS A 23 -6.08 10.69 0.49
C LYS A 23 -5.53 11.75 1.46
N ARG A 24 -5.51 11.49 2.77
CA ARG A 24 -4.99 12.41 3.79
C ARG A 24 -3.48 12.33 3.88
N SER A 25 -2.92 11.12 3.98
CA SER A 25 -1.49 10.89 4.14
C SER A 25 -0.69 11.09 2.85
N VAL A 26 -1.33 10.88 1.70
CA VAL A 26 -0.69 10.88 0.38
C VAL A 26 -1.48 11.81 -0.56
N PRO A 27 -1.35 13.16 -0.42
CA PRO A 27 -2.24 14.11 -1.09
C PRO A 27 -2.22 14.04 -2.61
N TYR A 28 -1.11 13.65 -3.21
CA TYR A 28 -0.94 13.50 -4.66
C TYR A 28 -1.85 12.42 -5.26
N VAL A 29 -2.35 11.46 -4.47
CA VAL A 29 -3.40 10.52 -4.90
C VAL A 29 -4.67 11.26 -5.32
N ARG A 30 -4.90 12.49 -4.84
CA ARG A 30 -6.05 13.31 -5.24
C ARG A 30 -5.95 13.79 -6.69
N LEU A 31 -4.73 13.95 -7.20
CA LEU A 31 -4.45 14.45 -8.56
C LEU A 31 -4.45 13.34 -9.62
N LEU A 32 -4.47 12.08 -9.20
CA LEU A 32 -4.49 10.95 -10.13
C LEU A 32 -5.82 10.87 -10.89
N PRO A 33 -5.78 10.57 -12.20
CA PRO A 33 -6.95 10.21 -12.98
C PRO A 33 -7.75 9.06 -12.32
N PRO A 34 -9.07 8.96 -12.57
CA PRO A 34 -9.89 7.92 -11.95
C PRO A 34 -9.39 6.49 -12.19
N ALA A 35 -8.91 6.19 -13.40
CA ALA A 35 -8.36 4.88 -13.75
C ALA A 35 -7.11 4.54 -12.91
N ASP A 36 -6.18 5.49 -12.79
CA ASP A 36 -4.94 5.32 -12.02
C ASP A 36 -5.23 5.18 -10.53
N ARG A 37 -6.26 5.85 -10.02
CA ARG A 37 -6.70 5.69 -8.64
C ARG A 37 -7.22 4.28 -8.37
N VAL A 38 -8.02 3.72 -9.30
CA VAL A 38 -8.52 2.34 -9.18
C VAL A 38 -7.37 1.34 -9.25
N GLU A 39 -6.41 1.54 -10.16
CA GLU A 39 -5.21 0.71 -10.25
C GLU A 39 -4.40 0.77 -8.94
N LEU A 40 -4.17 1.98 -8.41
CA LEU A 40 -3.44 2.19 -7.17
C LEU A 40 -4.12 1.48 -5.99
N GLU A 41 -5.44 1.62 -5.83
CA GLU A 41 -6.20 0.98 -4.76
C GLU A 41 -6.06 -0.55 -4.81
N GLY A 42 -6.16 -1.14 -5.99
CA GLY A 42 -5.92 -2.57 -6.16
C GLY A 42 -4.49 -2.98 -5.78
N LYS A 43 -3.50 -2.17 -6.20
CA LYS A 43 -2.10 -2.43 -5.86
C LYS A 43 -1.82 -2.34 -4.35
N ILE A 44 -2.39 -1.34 -3.68
CA ILE A 44 -2.30 -1.17 -2.22
C ILE A 44 -2.83 -2.41 -1.51
N LEU A 45 -4.00 -2.91 -1.89
CA LEU A 45 -4.60 -4.09 -1.25
C LEU A 45 -3.73 -5.34 -1.41
N VAL A 46 -3.16 -5.55 -2.60
CA VAL A 46 -2.24 -6.68 -2.82
C VAL A 46 -0.96 -6.50 -2.00
N PHE A 47 -0.40 -5.29 -1.95
CA PHE A 47 0.80 -5.00 -1.17
C PHE A 47 0.57 -5.25 0.32
N LEU A 48 -0.56 -4.79 0.88
CA LEU A 48 -0.93 -5.05 2.27
C LEU A 48 -1.14 -6.54 2.58
N ALA A 49 -1.64 -7.31 1.62
CA ALA A 49 -1.86 -8.75 1.78
C ALA A 49 -0.57 -9.59 1.66
N GLU A 50 0.45 -9.08 0.96
CA GLU A 50 1.69 -9.81 0.71
C GLU A 50 2.87 -9.36 1.58
N LYS A 51 2.86 -8.14 2.10
CA LYS A 51 3.96 -7.58 2.90
C LYS A 51 3.62 -7.56 4.37
N ARG A 52 4.63 -7.88 5.18
CA ARG A 52 4.57 -7.72 6.63
C ARG A 52 5.03 -6.33 7.02
N PHE A 53 4.43 -5.79 8.07
CA PHE A 53 4.78 -4.50 8.64
C PHE A 53 5.09 -4.72 10.11
N GLU A 54 6.28 -4.33 10.52
CA GLU A 54 6.80 -4.56 11.86
C GLU A 54 7.21 -3.23 12.46
N GLY A 55 6.71 -2.91 13.65
CA GLY A 55 7.08 -1.71 14.38
C GLY A 55 8.11 -2.05 15.44
N THR A 56 9.14 -1.22 15.57
CA THR A 56 10.19 -1.41 16.58
C THR A 56 10.04 -0.42 17.73
N ALA A 57 10.73 -0.67 18.84
CA ALA A 57 10.77 0.22 20.00
C ALA A 57 9.38 0.61 20.55
N GLY A 58 8.45 -0.35 20.58
CA GLY A 58 7.09 -0.14 21.09
C GLY A 58 6.14 0.56 20.13
N LEU A 59 6.56 0.84 18.89
CA LEU A 59 5.68 1.42 17.88
C LEU A 59 4.63 0.41 17.40
N ALA A 60 3.36 0.65 17.72
CA ALA A 60 2.27 -0.13 17.16
C ALA A 60 2.01 0.26 15.69
N ILE A 61 1.98 -0.74 14.80
CA ILE A 61 1.68 -0.53 13.39
C ILE A 61 0.17 -0.32 13.19
N SER A 62 -0.23 0.94 13.02
CA SER A 62 -1.62 1.31 12.73
C SER A 62 -1.96 1.16 11.25
N ASP A 63 -3.26 1.15 10.93
CA ASP A 63 -3.74 1.19 9.54
C ASP A 63 -3.24 2.43 8.81
N GLN A 64 -3.14 3.56 9.51
CA GLN A 64 -2.60 4.79 8.93
C GLN A 64 -1.15 4.59 8.46
N ILE A 65 -0.29 3.95 9.26
CA ILE A 65 1.11 3.69 8.89
C ILE A 65 1.16 2.77 7.67
N ARG A 66 0.48 1.62 7.74
CA ARG A 66 0.48 0.61 6.67
C ARG A 66 -0.03 1.17 5.34
N LEU A 67 -1.16 1.88 5.38
CA LEU A 67 -1.78 2.47 4.19
C LEU A 67 -0.93 3.58 3.59
N THR A 68 -0.27 4.39 4.42
CA THR A 68 0.62 5.45 3.93
C THR A 68 1.80 4.84 3.18
N ILE A 69 2.51 3.89 3.80
CA ILE A 69 3.65 3.22 3.18
C ILE A 69 3.22 2.49 1.90
N ALA A 70 2.12 1.73 1.94
CA ALA A 70 1.62 1.00 0.78
C ALA A 70 1.27 1.95 -0.38
N ALA A 71 0.59 3.07 -0.10
CA ALA A 71 0.25 4.05 -1.12
C ALA A 71 1.50 4.70 -1.73
N GLN A 72 2.48 5.09 -0.92
CA GLN A 72 3.72 5.67 -1.42
C GLN A 72 4.50 4.69 -2.30
N ALA A 73 4.64 3.43 -1.87
CA ALA A 73 5.34 2.40 -2.63
C ALA A 73 4.60 2.04 -3.92
N CYS A 74 3.28 1.84 -3.87
CA CYS A 74 2.51 1.42 -5.03
C CYS A 74 2.39 2.48 -6.14
N ILE A 75 2.64 3.75 -5.85
CA ILE A 75 2.65 4.80 -6.88
C ILE A 75 3.78 4.60 -7.88
N LEU A 76 4.93 4.10 -7.43
CA LEU A 76 6.06 3.77 -8.31
C LEU A 76 5.76 2.55 -9.21
N LEU A 77 4.71 1.80 -8.91
CA LEU A 77 4.29 0.61 -9.64
C LEU A 77 3.13 0.87 -10.62
N LEU A 78 2.59 2.10 -10.67
CA LEU A 78 1.53 2.47 -11.60
C LEU A 78 1.97 2.29 -13.05
N HIS A 79 1.03 1.85 -13.90
CA HIS A 79 1.24 1.57 -15.34
C HIS A 79 2.33 0.55 -15.66
N ARG A 80 2.84 -0.18 -14.66
CA ARG A 80 3.86 -1.21 -14.82
C ARG A 80 3.28 -2.59 -14.60
N ARG A 81 3.56 -3.49 -15.54
CA ARG A 81 3.40 -4.94 -15.38
C ARG A 81 4.61 -5.48 -14.61
N THR A 82 4.57 -5.32 -13.30
CA THR A 82 5.67 -5.71 -12.41
C THR A 82 5.15 -6.42 -11.17
N ASP A 83 6.01 -7.19 -10.53
CA ASP A 83 5.74 -7.79 -9.24
C ASP A 83 5.80 -6.75 -8.11
N TYR A 84 5.07 -7.01 -7.04
CA TYR A 84 5.04 -6.16 -5.85
C TYR A 84 6.32 -6.34 -5.04
N TYR A 85 7.43 -5.75 -5.47
CA TYR A 85 8.73 -5.81 -4.79
C TYR A 85 9.10 -7.25 -4.38
N PRO A 86 9.49 -8.13 -5.32
CA PRO A 86 9.60 -9.58 -5.07
C PRO A 86 10.62 -9.95 -3.99
N GLY A 87 11.70 -9.17 -3.82
CA GLY A 87 12.70 -9.37 -2.77
C GLY A 87 12.36 -8.74 -1.42
N LEU A 88 11.26 -7.99 -1.32
CA LEU A 88 10.84 -7.34 -0.08
C LEU A 88 9.82 -8.21 0.65
N TYR A 89 10.12 -8.66 1.86
CA TYR A 89 9.20 -9.51 2.64
C TYR A 89 8.57 -8.77 3.82
N SER A 90 9.37 -7.97 4.53
CA SER A 90 8.94 -7.21 5.69
C SER A 90 9.41 -5.75 5.60
N ILE A 91 8.59 -4.86 6.15
CA ILE A 91 8.84 -3.43 6.24
C ILE A 91 8.93 -3.09 7.72
N VAL A 92 10.13 -2.77 8.16
CA VAL A 92 10.42 -2.43 9.55
C VAL A 92 10.34 -0.92 9.73
N VAL A 93 9.46 -0.46 10.61
CA VAL A 93 9.19 0.95 10.87
C VAL A 93 9.77 1.35 12.21
N TYR A 94 10.66 2.34 12.18
CA TYR A 94 11.26 2.94 13.37
C TYR A 94 10.55 4.25 13.71
N PRO A 95 10.37 4.57 15.00
CA PRO A 95 9.71 5.81 15.41
C PRO A 95 10.55 7.07 15.15
N ARG A 96 11.85 6.91 14.87
CA ARG A 96 12.79 8.02 14.61
C ARG A 96 13.73 7.64 13.47
N SER A 97 14.28 8.67 12.82
CA SER A 97 15.36 8.52 11.85
C SER A 97 16.59 7.92 12.52
N TYR A 98 17.27 7.03 11.81
CA TYR A 98 18.61 6.60 12.18
C TYR A 98 19.57 7.75 11.85
N VAL A 99 20.31 8.24 12.85
CA VAL A 99 21.37 9.26 12.74
C VAL A 99 22.70 8.65 13.11
#